data_AF-A0A2E9K4B9-F1
#
_entry.id   AF-A0A2E9K4B9-F1
#
_cell.length_a   1.000
_cell.length_b   1.000
_cell.length_c   1.000
_cell.angle_alpha   90.00
_cell.angle_beta   90.00
_cell.angle_gamma   90.00
#
_symmetry.space_group_name_H-M   'P 1'
#
loop_
_entity.id
_entity.type
_entity.pdbx_description
1 polymer ?
#
loop_
_entity_poly.entity_id
_entity_poly.type
_entity_poly.pdbx_seq_one_letter_code
_entity_poly.pdbx_strand_id
1 'polypeptide(L)' 'MSEWISAVGFGAGLIAFVLGMSSIIMGFMSAKAGAEGMQEKIEYGFFGVSGLVVCVLMAYALS' A
#
# COMPACT_ATOMS: atom_id res chain seq x y z
N MET A 1 15.01 11.04 21.46
CA MET A 1 15.24 10.62 20.05
C MET A 1 14.31 9.49 19.61
N SER A 2 13.91 8.53 20.45
CA SER A 2 13.01 7.45 20.02
C SER A 2 11.59 7.93 19.67
N GLU A 3 11.02 8.90 20.39
CA GLU A 3 9.68 9.44 20.08
C GLU A 3 9.58 10.05 18.68
N TRP A 4 10.64 10.71 18.21
CA TRP A 4 10.71 11.27 16.86
C TRP A 4 10.77 10.16 15.79
N ILE A 5 11.52 9.09 16.05
CA ILE A 5 11.56 7.90 15.19
C ILE A 5 10.19 7.20 15.18
N SER A 6 9.51 7.12 16.33
CA SER A 6 8.19 6.53 16.43
C SER A 6 7.15 7.33 15.65
N ALA A 7 7.18 8.66 15.77
CA ALA A 7 6.28 9.54 15.03
C ALA A 7 6.49 9.48 13.51
N VAL A 8 7.75 9.49 13.05
CA VAL A 8 8.08 9.38 11.62
C VAL A 8 7.74 8.00 11.07
N GLY A 9 8.04 6.94 11.80
CA GLY A 9 7.69 5.58 11.39
C GLY A 9 6.18 5.36 11.32
N PHE A 10 5.41 5.90 12.27
CA PHE A 10 3.96 5.87 12.21
C PHE A 10 3.43 6.62 10.99
N GLY A 11 3.96 7.83 10.72
CA GLY A 11 3.59 8.61 9.53
C GLY A 11 3.89 7.88 8.22
N ALA A 12 5.06 7.26 8.10
CA ALA A 12 5.45 6.47 6.93
C ALA A 12 4.56 5.22 6.76
N GLY A 13 4.24 4.51 7.85
CA GLY A 13 3.30 3.39 7.83
C GLY A 13 1.91 3.81 7.36
N LEU A 14 1.42 4.96 7.82
CA LEU A 14 0.10 5.49 7.43
C LEU A 14 0.04 5.86 5.95
N ILE A 15 1.12 6.43 5.39
CA ILE A 15 1.23 6.71 3.95
C ILE A 15 1.26 5.40 3.15
N ALA A 16 2.05 4.41 3.57
CA ALA A 16 2.10 3.10 2.93
C ALA A 16 0.74 2.40 2.94
N PHE A 17 -0.01 2.53 4.04
CA PHE A 17 -1.37 2.02 4.17
C PHE A 17 -2.35 2.69 3.21
N VAL A 18 -2.38 4.02 3.15
CA VAL A 18 -3.29 4.78 2.27
C VAL A 18 -2.99 4.49 0.79
N LEU A 19 -1.72 4.43 0.40
CA LEU A 19 -1.32 4.10 -0.97
C LEU A 19 -1.62 2.64 -1.32
N GLY A 20 -1.39 1.72 -0.37
CA GLY A 20 -1.75 0.30 -0.51
C GLY A 20 -3.25 0.10 -0.69
N MET A 21 -4.08 0.70 0.15
CA MET A 21 -5.54 0.63 -0.01
C MET A 21 -6.02 1.30 -1.30
N SER A 22 -5.49 2.47 -1.65
CA SER A 22 -5.91 3.19 -2.86
C SER A 22 -5.63 2.40 -4.14
N SER A 23 -4.50 1.70 -4.19
CA SER A 23 -4.17 0.85 -5.33
C SER A 23 -5.01 -0.44 -5.37
N ILE A 24 -5.33 -1.05 -4.23
CA ILE A 24 -6.32 -2.14 -4.21
C ILE A 24 -7.65 -1.68 -4.81
N ILE A 25 -8.14 -0.50 -4.37
CA ILE A 25 -9.39 0.08 -4.87
C ILE A 25 -9.33 0.32 -6.39
N MET A 26 -8.23 0.90 -6.90
CA MET A 26 -8.04 1.10 -8.34
C MET A 26 -7.98 -0.22 -9.13
N GLY A 27 -7.39 -1.27 -8.57
CA GLY A 27 -7.43 -2.61 -9.16
C GLY A 27 -8.86 -3.13 -9.31
N PHE A 28 -9.72 -2.93 -8.32
CA PHE A 28 -11.14 -3.32 -8.43
C PHE A 28 -11.96 -2.40 -9.34
N MET A 29 -11.60 -1.13 -9.43
CA MET A 29 -12.29 -0.12 -10.25
C MET A 29 -11.81 -0.03 -11.70
N SER A 30 -10.80 -0.80 -12.13
CA SER A 30 -10.32 -0.74 -13.52
C SER A 30 -11.47 -1.03 -14.49
N ALA A 31 -11.82 0.01 -15.26
CA ALA A 31 -12.93 0.05 -16.21
C ALA A 31 -12.52 -0.42 -17.62
N LYS A 32 -11.26 -0.81 -17.81
CA LYS A 32 -10.77 -1.37 -19.09
C LYS A 32 -11.18 -2.83 -19.22
N ALA A 33 -11.78 -3.17 -20.36
CA ALA A 33 -12.11 -4.54 -20.73
C ALA A 33 -11.04 -5.13 -21.68
N GLY A 34 -10.67 -6.40 -21.48
CA GLY A 34 -9.68 -7.10 -22.30
C GLY A 34 -8.32 -7.29 -21.60
N ALA A 35 -7.27 -7.56 -22.38
CA ALA A 35 -5.93 -7.89 -21.86
C ALA A 35 -5.31 -6.77 -21.00
N GLU A 36 -5.56 -5.51 -21.37
CA GLU A 36 -5.05 -4.34 -20.65
C GLU A 36 -5.68 -4.17 -19.26
N GLY A 37 -6.96 -4.52 -19.10
CA GLY A 37 -7.65 -4.45 -17.80
C GLY A 37 -7.21 -5.55 -16.82
N MET A 38 -6.81 -6.72 -17.34
CA MET A 38 -6.24 -7.78 -16.51
C MET A 38 -4.84 -7.42 -16.02
N GLN A 39 -4.03 -6.76 -16.85
CA GLN A 39 -2.70 -6.29 -16.47
C GLN A 39 -2.78 -5.20 -15.39
N GLU A 40 -3.61 -4.17 -15.57
CA GLU A 40 -3.82 -3.12 -14.57
C GLU A 40 -4.28 -3.71 -13.22
N LYS A 41 -5.18 -4.70 -13.23
CA LYS A 41 -5.60 -5.40 -12.01
C LYS A 41 -4.46 -6.05 -11.25
N ILE A 42 -3.54 -6.69 -11.96
CA ILE A 42 -2.39 -7.36 -11.36
C ILE A 42 -1.39 -6.34 -10.82
N GLU A 43 -1.09 -5.28 -11.58
CA GLU A 43 -0.16 -4.23 -11.17
C GLU A 43 -0.67 -3.47 -9.95
N TYR A 44 -1.91 -2.99 -9.98
CA TYR A 44 -2.54 -2.30 -8.85
C TYR A 44 -2.76 -3.22 -7.65
N GLY A 45 -3.08 -4.50 -7.88
CA GLY A 45 -3.19 -5.50 -6.83
C GLY A 45 -1.85 -5.79 -6.13
N PHE A 46 -0.78 -5.99 -6.91
CA PHE A 46 0.57 -6.23 -6.37
C PHE A 46 1.11 -4.99 -5.64
N PHE A 47 0.91 -3.80 -6.20
CA PHE A 47 1.28 -2.54 -5.55
C PHE A 47 0.49 -2.32 -4.25
N GLY A 48 -0.78 -2.73 -4.23
CA GLY A 48 -1.64 -2.68 -3.06
C GLY A 48 -1.19 -3.58 -1.92
N VAL A 49 -0.96 -4.86 -2.24
CA VAL A 49 -0.49 -5.84 -1.25
C VAL A 49 0.90 -5.49 -0.74
N SER A 50 1.82 -5.06 -1.61
CA SER A 50 3.16 -4.63 -1.18
C SER A 50 3.10 -3.40 -0.26
N GLY A 51 2.24 -2.41 -0.54
CA GLY A 51 2.00 -1.28 0.36
C GLY A 51 1.52 -1.69 1.76
N LEU A 52 0.61 -2.68 1.83
CA LEU A 52 0.16 -3.24 3.11
C LEU A 52 1.27 -4.00 3.84
N VAL A 53 2.07 -4.81 3.14
CA VAL A 53 3.20 -5.53 3.73
C VAL A 53 4.22 -4.55 4.32
N VAL A 54 4.55 -3.47 3.59
CA VAL A 54 5.45 -2.42 4.09
C VAL A 54 4.86 -1.72 5.32
N CYS A 55 3.56 -1.46 5.34
CA CYS A 55 2.89 -0.90 6.53
C CYS A 55 3.03 -1.82 7.75
N VAL A 56 2.81 -3.13 7.58
CA VAL A 56 2.94 -4.12 8.66
C VAL A 56 4.39 -4.24 9.14
N LEU A 57 5.36 -4.23 8.22
CA LEU A 57 6.79 -4.25 8.57
C LEU A 57 7.21 -2.99 9.33
N MET A 58 6.71 -1.82 8.94
CA MET A 58 6.93 -0.57 9.68
C MET A 58 6.33 -0.64 11.09
N ALA A 59 5.11 -1.17 11.22
CA ALA A 59 4.47 -1.35 12.53
C ALA A 59 5.27 -2.32 13.42
N TYR A 60 5.81 -3.40 12.86
CA TYR A 60 6.69 -4.32 13.58
C TYR A 60 8.04 -3.68 13.97
N ALA A 61 8.60 -2.83 13.12
CA ALA A 61 9.83 -2.10 13.46
C ALA A 61 9.62 -1.02 14.53
N LEU A 62 8.36 -0.61 14.76
CA LEU A 62 7.95 0.39 15.74
C LEU A 62 7.48 -0.21 17.08
N SER A 63 7.10 -1.48 17.09
CA SER A 63 6.69 -2.25 18.28
C SER A 63 7.88 -2.72 19.10
#